data_AF-A0A853ABV4-F1
#
_entry.id   AF-A0A853ABV4-F1
#
_cell.length_a   1.000
_cell.length_b   1.000
_cell.length_c   1.000
_cell.angle_alpha   90.00
_cell.angle_beta   90.00
_cell.angle_gamma   90.00
#
_symmetry.space_group_name_H-M   'P 1'
#
loop_
_entity.id
_entity.type
_entity.pdbx_description
1 polymer ?
#
loop_
_entity_poly.entity_id
_entity_poly.type
_entity_poly.pdbx_seq_one_letter_code
_entity_poly.pdbx_strand_id
1 'polypeptide(L)'
;MWMRFVLAFLGALAGVALAAYGATSVLVGFGEQRYVDRAYVVGFVPGSGCGDAHDLYLRIEDGEVLDCVPEGGLGSGRVHLTGFTDDQEDQVQDLVEQLGDDGLSAEDQDEVQRLVDSIAAEVPPAERPYGDQAVSGTTRIWAGAAMAVGGMLGAVSILFLAAPRQRPPR
;
A
#
# COMPACT_ATOMS: atom_id res chain seq x y z
N MET A 1 2.25 -30.90 39.56
CA MET A 1 3.35 -30.23 38.83
C MET A 1 3.09 -30.23 37.32
N TRP A 2 2.74 -31.38 36.74
CA TRP A 2 2.37 -31.55 35.32
C TRP A 2 1.37 -30.52 34.77
N MET A 3 0.24 -30.29 35.45
CA MET A 3 -0.81 -29.38 34.98
C MET A 3 -0.33 -27.92 34.81
N ARG A 4 0.62 -27.46 35.64
CA ARG A 4 1.18 -26.09 35.53
C ARG A 4 2.07 -25.96 34.29
N PHE A 5 2.84 -27.00 33.97
CA PHE A 5 3.66 -27.06 32.76
C PHE A 5 2.80 -27.10 31.50
N VAL A 6 1.73 -27.91 31.50
CA VAL A 6 0.80 -27.98 30.36
C VAL A 6 0.14 -26.61 30.11
N LEU A 7 -0.35 -25.95 31.16
CA LEU A 7 -0.95 -24.61 31.03
C LEU A 7 0.07 -23.56 30.56
N ALA A 8 1.30 -23.59 31.08
CA ALA A 8 2.35 -22.68 30.64
C ALA A 8 2.73 -22.91 29.17
N PHE A 9 2.82 -24.16 28.74
CA PHE A 9 3.12 -24.51 27.35
C PHE A 9 2.00 -24.05 26.40
N LEU A 10 0.74 -24.33 26.73
CA LEU A 10 -0.41 -23.87 25.94
C LEU A 10 -0.49 -22.34 25.87
N GLY A 11 -0.23 -21.65 26.99
CA GLY A 11 -0.21 -20.19 27.01
C GLY A 11 0.94 -19.60 26.18
N ALA A 12 2.13 -20.20 26.21
CA ALA A 12 3.24 -19.79 25.35
C ALA A 12 2.90 -20.01 23.87
N LEU A 13 2.30 -21.15 23.52
CA LEU A 13 1.83 -21.43 22.15
C LEU A 13 0.80 -20.41 21.68
N ALA A 14 -0.20 -20.09 22.52
CA ALA A 14 -1.20 -19.08 22.20
C ALA A 14 -0.55 -17.70 21.99
N GLY A 15 0.42 -17.31 22.82
CA GLY A 15 1.18 -16.08 22.65
C GLY A 15 1.96 -16.04 21.33
N VAL A 16 2.63 -17.12 20.96
CA VAL A 16 3.35 -17.23 19.68
C VAL A 16 2.39 -17.16 18.49
N ALA A 17 1.27 -17.87 18.54
CA ALA A 17 0.26 -17.85 17.48
C ALA A 17 -0.34 -16.45 17.28
N LEU A 18 -0.67 -15.77 18.39
CA LEU A 18 -1.13 -14.38 18.36
C LEU A 18 -0.07 -13.45 17.78
N ALA A 19 1.19 -13.66 18.15
CA ALA A 19 2.28 -12.83 17.65
C ALA A 19 2.49 -12.99 16.13
N ALA A 20 2.46 -14.24 15.65
CA ALA A 20 2.57 -14.55 14.23
C ALA A 20 1.40 -13.95 13.42
N TYR A 21 0.17 -14.11 13.91
CA TYR A 21 -1.01 -13.52 13.27
C TYR A 21 -0.95 -11.98 13.24
N GLY A 22 -0.50 -11.36 14.33
CA GLY A 22 -0.27 -9.92 14.40
C GLY A 22 0.75 -9.45 13.35
N ALA A 23 1.88 -10.14 13.23
CA ALA A 23 2.91 -9.83 12.23
C ALA A 23 2.40 -9.93 10.79
N THR A 24 1.66 -11.00 10.45
CA THR A 24 1.03 -11.12 9.12
C THR A 24 0.04 -9.98 8.86
N SER A 25 -0.75 -9.59 9.85
CA SER A 25 -1.69 -8.47 9.73
C SER A 25 -0.97 -7.14 9.46
N VAL A 26 0.19 -6.90 10.08
CA VAL A 26 1.03 -5.73 9.79
C VAL A 26 1.52 -5.74 8.35
N LEU A 27 2.02 -6.87 7.86
CA LEU A 27 2.49 -6.99 6.48
C LEU A 27 1.38 -6.72 5.46
N VAL A 28 0.20 -7.30 5.69
CA VAL A 28 -0.98 -7.05 4.84
C VAL A 28 -1.39 -5.57 4.91
N GLY A 29 -1.42 -4.98 6.10
CA GLY A 29 -1.74 -3.56 6.27
C GLY A 29 -0.75 -2.62 5.59
N PHE A 30 0.56 -2.96 5.55
CA PHE A 30 1.55 -2.22 4.76
C PHE A 30 1.31 -2.36 3.26
N GLY A 31 0.92 -3.55 2.79
CA GLY A 31 0.51 -3.77 1.40
C GLY A 31 -0.68 -2.88 1.04
N GLU A 32 -1.74 -2.91 1.84
CA GLU A 32 -2.95 -2.10 1.65
C GLU A 32 -2.64 -0.59 1.70
N GLN A 33 -1.80 -0.14 2.65
CA GLN A 33 -1.36 1.26 2.72
C GLN A 33 -0.61 1.67 1.44
N ARG A 34 0.29 0.82 0.94
CA ARG A 34 1.02 1.06 -0.31
C ARG A 34 0.11 1.13 -1.54
N TYR A 35 -0.98 0.36 -1.58
CA TYR A 35 -1.97 0.45 -2.66
C TYR A 35 -2.72 1.77 -2.62
N VAL A 36 -3.11 2.24 -1.44
CA VAL A 36 -3.75 3.55 -1.27
C VAL A 36 -2.79 4.68 -1.66
N ASP A 37 -1.52 4.60 -1.25
CA ASP A 37 -0.51 5.60 -1.58
C ASP A 37 -0.12 5.56 -3.08
N ARG A 38 -0.49 4.52 -3.82
CA ARG A 38 -0.19 4.35 -5.26
C ARG A 38 -1.39 4.55 -6.19
N ALA A 39 -2.56 4.86 -5.64
CA ALA A 39 -3.82 4.99 -6.39
C ALA A 39 -3.81 6.12 -7.45
N TYR A 40 -2.80 6.98 -7.45
CA TYR A 40 -2.62 8.05 -8.44
C TYR A 40 -1.17 8.17 -8.90
N VAL A 41 -0.45 7.05 -8.98
CA VAL A 41 0.92 7.03 -9.49
C VAL A 41 0.92 6.88 -11.00
N VAL A 42 1.56 7.84 -11.67
CA VAL A 42 1.75 7.84 -13.12
C VAL A 42 2.88 6.88 -13.48
N GLY A 43 2.59 5.93 -14.36
CA GLY A 43 3.57 5.01 -14.92
C GLY A 43 4.25 5.62 -16.14
N PHE A 44 5.58 5.70 -16.12
CA PHE A 44 6.36 6.15 -17.29
C PHE A 44 7.04 4.95 -17.94
N VAL A 45 6.79 4.74 -19.23
CA VAL A 45 7.33 3.57 -19.95
C VAL A 45 8.03 3.98 -21.25
N PRO A 46 9.15 3.31 -21.60
CA PRO A 46 9.74 3.45 -22.92
C PRO A 46 8.91 2.65 -23.95
N GLY A 47 8.40 3.32 -24.98
CA GLY A 47 7.59 2.70 -26.05
C GLY A 47 6.11 2.47 -25.68
N SER A 48 5.49 1.40 -26.21
CA SER A 48 4.04 1.13 -26.08
C SER A 48 3.70 0.00 -25.10
N GLY A 49 4.64 -0.41 -24.25
CA GLY A 49 4.46 -1.52 -23.33
C GLY A 49 3.71 -1.10 -22.06
N CYS A 50 2.51 -1.63 -21.86
CA CYS A 50 1.78 -1.51 -20.60
C CYS A 50 2.37 -2.48 -19.57
N GLY A 51 2.91 -1.94 -18.47
CA GLY A 51 3.42 -2.70 -17.32
C GLY A 51 2.34 -3.02 -16.29
N ASP A 52 2.73 -3.26 -15.04
CA ASP A 52 1.81 -3.56 -13.93
C ASP A 52 1.06 -2.32 -13.41
N ALA A 53 -0.24 -2.47 -13.16
CA ALA A 53 -1.12 -1.75 -12.21
C ALA A 53 -0.87 -0.25 -11.94
N HIS A 54 -0.70 0.59 -12.98
CA HIS A 54 -0.83 2.04 -12.88
C HIS A 54 -2.13 2.52 -13.54
N ASP A 55 -2.72 3.58 -13.00
CA ASP A 55 -3.98 4.14 -13.49
C ASP A 55 -3.77 5.11 -14.67
N LEU A 56 -2.56 5.64 -14.85
CA LEU A 56 -2.16 6.45 -16.00
C LEU A 56 -0.78 6.00 -16.49
N TYR A 57 -0.63 5.70 -17.78
CA TYR A 57 0.65 5.45 -18.41
C TYR A 57 0.99 6.55 -19.41
N LEU A 58 2.19 7.10 -19.29
CA LEU A 58 2.74 8.07 -20.22
C LEU A 58 3.98 7.48 -20.91
N ARG A 59 4.05 7.64 -22.22
CA ARG A 59 5.23 7.29 -23.00
C ARG A 59 6.31 8.35 -22.79
N ILE A 60 7.54 7.91 -22.53
CA ILE A 60 8.65 8.83 -22.22
C ILE A 60 9.05 9.64 -23.45
N GLU A 61 8.97 9.05 -24.65
CA GLU A 61 9.49 9.66 -25.87
C GLU A 61 8.72 10.89 -26.36
N ASP A 62 7.41 10.95 -26.11
CA ASP A 62 6.51 11.96 -26.68
C ASP A 62 5.42 12.41 -25.69
N GLY A 63 5.41 11.89 -24.46
CA GLY A 63 4.36 12.14 -23.49
C GLY A 63 3.01 11.50 -23.85
N GLU A 64 2.93 10.66 -24.90
CA GLU A 64 1.64 10.11 -25.33
C GLU A 64 1.00 9.28 -24.22
N VAL A 65 -0.27 9.55 -23.94
CA VAL A 65 -1.07 8.79 -22.99
C VAL A 65 -1.33 7.40 -23.57
N LEU A 66 -0.80 6.39 -22.91
CA LEU A 66 -1.03 5.00 -23.29
C LEU A 66 -2.31 4.51 -22.62
N ASP A 67 -3.33 4.27 -23.45
CA ASP A 67 -4.55 3.64 -22.98
C ASP A 67 -4.34 2.12 -22.86
N CYS A 68 -3.91 1.71 -21.67
CA CYS A 68 -3.60 0.33 -21.35
C CYS A 68 -4.87 -0.49 -21.10
N VAL A 69 -5.69 -0.62 -22.14
CA VAL A 69 -6.91 -1.43 -22.12
C VAL A 69 -6.55 -2.91 -22.33
N PRO A 70 -7.08 -3.85 -21.52
CA PRO A 70 -6.89 -5.28 -21.77
C PRO A 70 -7.39 -5.68 -23.16
N GLU A 71 -6.76 -6.70 -23.77
CA GLU A 71 -7.05 -7.16 -25.14
C GLU A 71 -8.56 -7.27 -25.39
N GLY A 72 -9.07 -6.41 -26.30
CA GLY A 72 -10.49 -6.39 -26.70
C GLY A 72 -11.29 -5.17 -26.25
N GLY A 73 -10.74 -4.27 -25.43
CA GLY A 73 -11.34 -2.97 -25.17
C GLY A 73 -10.88 -1.88 -26.14
N LEU A 74 -11.72 -0.85 -26.33
CA LEU A 74 -11.39 0.32 -27.15
C LEU A 74 -10.83 1.40 -26.23
N GLY A 75 -9.58 1.79 -26.47
CA GLY A 75 -9.00 2.96 -25.81
C GLY A 75 -9.68 4.25 -26.30
N SER A 76 -9.91 5.18 -25.36
CA SER A 76 -10.45 6.52 -25.60
C SER A 76 -9.37 7.52 -26.04
N GLY A 77 -8.09 7.23 -25.79
CA GLY A 77 -6.98 8.14 -26.09
C GLY A 77 -6.97 9.41 -25.24
N ARG A 78 -7.71 9.42 -24.13
CA ARG A 78 -7.72 10.51 -23.14
C ARG A 78 -7.22 10.00 -21.81
N VAL A 79 -6.64 10.90 -21.01
CA VAL A 79 -6.35 10.66 -19.59
C VAL A 79 -7.69 10.44 -18.90
N HIS A 80 -7.91 9.24 -18.36
CA HIS A 80 -9.06 9.01 -17.48
C HIS A 80 -8.58 8.57 -16.11
N LEU A 81 -8.70 9.47 -15.13
CA LEU A 81 -8.27 9.24 -13.76
C LEU A 81 -9.51 9.14 -12.88
N THR A 82 -9.66 8.01 -12.18
CA THR A 82 -10.88 7.78 -11.39
C THR A 82 -11.01 8.84 -10.29
N GLY A 83 -12.13 9.55 -10.28
CA GLY A 83 -12.42 10.62 -9.32
C GLY A 83 -11.94 12.01 -9.75
N PHE A 84 -11.27 12.13 -10.89
CA PHE A 84 -10.93 13.42 -11.48
C PHE A 84 -12.13 13.93 -12.29
N THR A 85 -12.26 15.24 -12.37
CA THR A 85 -13.22 15.92 -13.26
C THR A 85 -12.61 16.11 -14.65
N ASP A 86 -13.45 16.29 -15.67
CA ASP A 86 -12.99 16.57 -17.05
C ASP A 86 -11.98 17.74 -17.09
N ASP A 87 -12.25 18.84 -16.37
CA ASP A 87 -11.35 20.00 -16.30
C ASP A 87 -9.98 19.68 -15.64
N GLN A 88 -9.93 18.71 -14.74
CA GLN A 88 -8.71 18.26 -14.09
C GLN A 88 -7.92 17.30 -14.98
N GLU A 89 -8.61 16.42 -15.71
CA GLU A 89 -8.01 15.55 -16.71
C GLU A 89 -7.39 16.39 -17.84
N ASP A 90 -8.10 17.42 -18.32
CA ASP A 90 -7.61 18.37 -19.32
C ASP A 90 -6.36 19.11 -18.82
N GLN A 91 -6.30 19.51 -17.55
CA GLN A 91 -5.09 20.14 -16.97
C GLN A 91 -3.87 19.21 -16.98
N VAL A 92 -4.05 17.92 -16.68
CA VAL A 92 -2.97 16.94 -16.73
C VAL A 92 -2.54 16.72 -18.17
N GLN A 93 -3.50 16.59 -19.10
CA GLN A 93 -3.22 16.42 -20.52
C GLN A 93 -2.47 17.63 -21.10
N ASP A 94 -2.93 18.85 -20.84
CA ASP A 94 -2.29 20.09 -21.30
C ASP A 94 -0.84 20.21 -20.81
N LEU A 95 -0.58 19.82 -19.55
CA LEU A 95 0.77 19.80 -18.99
C LEU A 95 1.66 18.77 -19.72
N VAL A 96 1.14 17.56 -19.93
CA VAL A 96 1.88 16.50 -20.62
C VAL A 96 2.18 16.88 -22.07
N GLU A 97 1.22 17.47 -22.79
CA GLU A 97 1.42 17.97 -24.15
C GLU A 97 2.48 19.09 -24.19
N GLN A 98 2.49 19.98 -23.19
CA GLN A 98 3.47 21.06 -23.09
C GLN A 98 4.90 20.55 -22.82
N LEU A 99 5.04 19.47 -22.03
CA LEU A 99 6.34 18.90 -21.66
C LEU A 99 6.83 17.83 -22.65
N GLY A 100 5.92 17.20 -23.39
CA GLY A 100 6.19 16.01 -24.21
C GLY A 100 6.77 16.25 -25.60
N ASP A 101 6.82 17.49 -26.09
CA ASP A 101 7.26 17.82 -27.46
C ASP A 101 8.65 17.27 -27.83
N ASP A 102 9.56 17.13 -26.84
CA ASP A 102 10.92 16.57 -26.99
C ASP A 102 11.17 15.34 -26.09
N GLY A 103 10.10 14.75 -25.55
CA GLY A 103 10.13 13.67 -24.57
C GLY A 103 10.26 14.15 -23.12
N LEU A 104 9.76 13.34 -22.18
CA LEU A 104 9.66 13.67 -20.77
C LEU A 104 10.97 13.38 -20.02
N SER A 105 11.66 14.43 -19.60
CA SER A 105 12.80 14.32 -18.68
C SER A 105 12.35 13.87 -17.29
N ALA A 106 13.32 13.50 -16.43
CA ALA A 106 12.99 13.12 -15.05
C ALA A 106 12.33 14.28 -14.25
N GLU A 107 12.66 15.53 -14.59
CA GLU A 107 12.09 16.70 -13.93
C GLU A 107 10.63 16.93 -14.38
N ASP A 108 10.35 16.69 -15.67
CA ASP A 108 8.99 16.75 -16.24
C ASP A 108 8.10 15.65 -15.65
N GLN A 109 8.62 14.44 -15.50
CA GLN A 109 7.91 13.33 -14.85
C GLN A 109 7.53 13.67 -13.40
N ASP A 110 8.45 14.27 -12.64
CA ASP A 110 8.19 14.73 -11.28
C ASP A 110 7.18 15.89 -11.25
N GLU A 111 7.14 16.73 -12.28
CA GLU A 111 6.15 17.82 -12.40
C GLU A 111 4.75 17.31 -12.68
N VAL A 112 4.61 16.38 -13.61
CA VAL A 112 3.33 15.70 -13.89
C VAL A 112 2.83 14.97 -12.65
N GLN A 113 3.70 14.22 -11.95
CA GLN A 113 3.30 13.53 -10.72
C GLN A 113 2.88 14.51 -9.63
N ARG A 114 3.57 15.65 -9.47
CA ARG A 114 3.17 16.70 -8.50
C ARG A 114 1.80 17.29 -8.82
N LEU A 115 1.47 17.51 -10.08
CA LEU A 115 0.15 18.00 -10.48
C LEU A 115 -0.93 16.96 -10.15
N VAL A 116 -0.70 15.69 -10.52
CA VAL A 116 -1.63 14.58 -10.24
C VAL A 116 -1.84 14.43 -8.73
N ASP A 117 -0.78 14.47 -7.92
CA ASP A 117 -0.85 14.40 -6.46
C ASP A 117 -1.65 15.58 -5.85
N SER A 118 -1.45 16.79 -6.40
CA SER A 118 -2.18 17.99 -6.00
C SER A 118 -3.68 17.83 -6.25
N ILE A 119 -4.06 17.38 -7.44
CA ILE A 119 -5.46 17.16 -7.81
C ILE A 119 -6.07 16.02 -6.97
N ALA A 120 -5.35 14.91 -6.83
CA ALA A 120 -5.78 13.76 -6.04
C ALA A 120 -6.07 14.10 -4.57
N ALA A 121 -5.36 15.09 -4.00
CA ALA A 121 -5.61 15.57 -2.65
C ALA A 121 -6.99 16.24 -2.48
N GLU A 122 -7.53 16.81 -3.56
CA GLU A 122 -8.85 17.45 -3.60
C GLU A 122 -9.99 16.46 -3.85
N VAL A 123 -9.70 15.27 -4.41
CA VAL A 123 -10.71 14.23 -4.71
C VAL A 123 -11.36 13.73 -3.42
N PRO A 124 -12.70 13.81 -3.30
CA PRO A 124 -13.44 13.29 -2.15
C PRO A 124 -13.17 11.80 -1.93
N PRO A 125 -13.05 11.31 -0.67
CA PRO A 125 -12.77 9.90 -0.40
C PRO A 125 -13.70 8.90 -1.11
N ALA A 126 -14.98 9.24 -1.25
CA ALA A 126 -15.99 8.41 -1.90
C ALA A 126 -15.79 8.25 -3.41
N GLU A 127 -15.04 9.14 -4.06
CA GLU A 127 -14.82 9.18 -5.51
C GLU A 127 -13.46 8.61 -5.92
N ARG A 128 -12.59 8.29 -4.96
CA ARG A 128 -11.28 7.68 -5.21
C ARG A 128 -11.45 6.25 -5.76
N PRO A 129 -10.48 5.69 -6.51
CA PRO A 129 -10.56 4.34 -7.10
C PRO A 129 -10.95 3.22 -6.12
N TYR A 130 -10.66 3.40 -4.82
CA TYR A 130 -10.97 2.44 -3.76
C TYR A 130 -12.07 2.92 -2.78
N GLY A 131 -12.68 4.08 -3.05
CA GLY A 131 -13.74 4.72 -2.26
C GLY A 131 -13.45 4.79 -0.75
N ASP A 132 -14.50 4.71 0.06
CA ASP A 132 -14.42 4.58 1.53
C ASP A 132 -13.95 3.19 1.99
N GLN A 133 -13.79 2.23 1.06
CA GLN A 133 -13.29 0.88 1.34
C GLN A 133 -11.77 0.81 1.39
N ALA A 134 -11.08 1.91 1.10
CA ALA A 134 -9.70 2.12 1.49
C ALA A 134 -9.62 2.14 3.03
N VAL A 135 -9.75 0.96 3.65
CA VAL A 135 -9.46 0.76 5.05
C VAL A 135 -8.02 1.21 5.19
N SER A 136 -7.79 2.34 5.86
CA SER A 136 -6.44 2.83 6.05
C SER A 136 -5.65 1.67 6.67
N GLY A 137 -4.66 1.17 5.93
CA GLY A 137 -3.85 0.03 6.36
C GLY A 137 -3.28 0.27 7.76
N THR A 138 -3.13 1.55 8.12
CA THR A 138 -2.89 2.10 9.46
C THR A 138 -3.67 1.39 10.58
N THR A 139 -4.99 1.23 10.50
CA THR A 139 -5.75 0.57 11.59
C THR A 139 -5.34 -0.89 11.74
N ARG A 140 -5.16 -1.60 10.61
CA ARG A 140 -4.74 -3.01 10.61
C ARG A 140 -3.28 -3.17 11.05
N ILE A 141 -2.41 -2.23 10.70
CA ILE A 141 -1.01 -2.16 11.17
C ILE A 141 -0.99 -2.00 12.68
N TRP A 142 -1.72 -1.04 13.26
CA TRP A 142 -1.73 -0.82 14.70
C TRP A 142 -2.31 -2.00 15.47
N ALA A 143 -3.42 -2.57 14.99
CA ALA A 143 -4.01 -3.76 15.60
C ALA A 143 -3.05 -4.97 15.51
N GLY A 144 -2.44 -5.19 14.34
CA GLY A 144 -1.44 -6.23 14.12
C GLY A 144 -0.22 -6.07 15.02
N ALA A 145 0.31 -4.86 15.15
CA ALA A 145 1.45 -4.55 16.00
C ALA A 145 1.14 -4.79 17.48
N ALA A 146 -0.05 -4.38 17.95
CA ALA A 146 -0.49 -4.64 19.31
C ALA A 146 -0.60 -6.15 19.60
N MET A 147 -1.15 -6.93 18.67
CA MET A 147 -1.20 -8.40 18.77
C MET A 147 0.19 -9.03 18.76
N ALA A 148 1.09 -8.57 17.87
CA ALA A 148 2.47 -9.01 17.77
C ALA A 148 3.23 -8.85 19.10
N VAL A 149 3.23 -7.63 19.62
CA VAL A 149 3.92 -7.27 20.87
C VAL A 149 3.27 -7.96 22.06
N GLY A 150 1.95 -7.93 22.17
CA GLY A 150 1.21 -8.56 23.26
C GLY A 150 1.42 -10.07 23.32
N GLY A 151 1.36 -10.75 22.18
CA GLY A 151 1.61 -12.19 22.09
C GLY A 151 3.04 -12.57 22.50
N MET A 152 4.03 -11.79 22.06
CA MET A 152 5.44 -12.00 22.41
C MET A 152 5.70 -11.80 23.90
N LEU A 153 5.22 -10.69 24.47
CA LEU A 153 5.36 -10.40 25.91
C LEU A 153 4.64 -11.44 26.78
N GLY A 154 3.46 -11.89 26.34
CA GLY A 154 2.70 -12.95 27.00
C GLY A 154 3.48 -14.27 27.03
N ALA A 155 4.01 -14.71 25.88
CA ALA A 155 4.80 -15.93 25.79
C ALA A 155 6.05 -15.87 26.69
N VAL A 156 6.80 -14.77 26.65
CA VAL A 156 8.01 -14.59 27.48
C VAL A 156 7.68 -14.61 28.96
N SER A 157 6.62 -13.91 29.37
CA SER A 157 6.20 -13.83 30.77
C SER A 157 5.80 -15.21 31.31
N ILE A 158 5.11 -16.02 30.51
CA ILE A 158 4.71 -17.38 30.88
C ILE A 158 5.93 -18.30 31.03
N LEU A 159 6.91 -18.20 30.12
CA LEU A 159 8.16 -18.95 30.22
C LEU A 159 8.96 -18.56 31.46
N PHE A 160 9.05 -17.27 31.77
CA PHE A 160 9.72 -16.78 32.99
C PHE A 160 9.05 -17.30 34.27
N LEU A 161 7.71 -17.34 34.31
CA LEU A 161 6.96 -17.86 35.45
C LEU A 161 7.06 -19.38 35.59
N ALA A 162 7.25 -20.10 34.48
CA ALA A 162 7.44 -21.55 34.46
C ALA A 162 8.88 -22.00 34.74
N ALA A 163 9.85 -21.09 34.63
CA ALA A 163 11.25 -21.40 34.87
C ALA A 163 11.49 -21.83 36.33
N PRO A 164 12.22 -22.94 36.56
CA PRO A 164 12.53 -23.38 37.92
C PRO A 164 13.39 -22.32 38.61
N ARG A 165 12.91 -21.78 39.73
CA ARG A 165 13.73 -20.89 40.59
C ARG A 165 14.94 -21.68 41.08
N GLN A 166 16.13 -21.36 40.56
CA GLN A 166 17.37 -21.87 41.12
C GLN A 166 17.46 -21.39 42.57
N ARG A 167 17.37 -22.33 43.53
CA ARG A 167 17.67 -22.01 44.92
C ARG A 167 19.18 -21.80 45.03
N PRO A 168 19.66 -20.72 45.66
CA PRO A 168 21.09 -20.50 45.83
C PRO A 168 21.72 -21.69 46.58
N PRO A 169 22.94 -22.11 46.20
CA PRO A 169 23.67 -23.14 46.95
C PRO A 169 23.89 -22.65 48.39
N ARG A 170 23.60 -23.52 49.36
CA ARG A 170 23.83 -23.28 50.79
C ARG A 170 25.28 -23.55 51.16
#